data_AF-A0A3D4UUT3-F1
#
_entry.id   AF-A0A3D4UUT3-F1
#
_cell.length_a   1.000
_cell.length_b   1.000
_cell.length_c   1.000
_cell.angle_alpha   90.00
_cell.angle_beta   90.00
_cell.angle_gamma   90.00
#
_symmetry.space_group_name_H-M   'P 1'
#
loop_
_entity.id
_entity.type
_entity.pdbx_description
1 polymer ?
#
loop_
_entity_poly.entity_id
_entity_poly.type
_entity_poly.pdbx_seq_one_letter_code
_entity_poly.pdbx_strand_id
1 'polypeptide(L)'
;MAQAKQVDILISGLTDSAGDPLNQGKVYFYATDGSTLKTVWVDSEKETSSANPVTLTAGGFGEIFADGTYTVKITDSDGATIQTIENMTFTPSAAATTNEIDASDFGTATDDNAISLAITSASGADRTVFLSPGNWSISDNLTIPSNINIKYIFGAYTTIASGKTLTINGTIDAPLYNIFRGSG
;
A
#
# COMPACT_ATOMS: atom_id res chain seq x y z
N MET A 1 4.57 1.91 2.04
CA MET A 1 4.22 2.21 0.63
C MET A 1 3.25 3.39 0.62
N ALA A 2 3.39 4.33 -0.32
CA ALA A 2 2.49 5.48 -0.40
C ALA A 2 1.17 5.03 -1.02
N GLN A 3 0.12 4.91 -0.21
CA GLN A 3 -1.22 4.52 -0.68
C GLN A 3 -1.79 5.61 -1.63
N ALA A 4 -2.81 5.33 -2.43
CA ALA A 4 -3.62 6.33 -3.12
C ALA A 4 -4.88 6.60 -2.29
N LYS A 5 -5.43 7.81 -2.35
CA LYS A 5 -6.67 8.14 -1.63
C LYS A 5 -7.86 7.95 -2.56
N GLN A 6 -8.93 7.34 -2.04
CA GLN A 6 -10.20 7.22 -2.77
C GLN A 6 -10.75 8.61 -3.11
N VAL A 7 -11.31 8.74 -4.31
CA VAL A 7 -11.90 9.99 -4.79
C VAL A 7 -13.34 10.10 -4.28
N ASP A 8 -13.48 10.72 -3.10
CA ASP A 8 -14.75 10.82 -2.35
C ASP A 8 -15.93 11.39 -3.17
N ILE A 9 -15.66 12.28 -4.13
CA ILE A 9 -16.71 12.89 -4.96
C ILE A 9 -17.40 11.87 -5.87
N LEU A 10 -16.72 10.79 -6.27
CA LEU A 10 -17.28 9.80 -7.19
C LEU A 10 -18.07 8.69 -6.49
N ILE A 11 -17.81 8.46 -5.20
CA ILE A 11 -18.62 7.55 -4.38
C ILE A 11 -19.89 8.22 -3.84
N SER A 12 -19.96 9.56 -3.87
CA SER A 12 -21.16 10.30 -3.46
C SER A 12 -22.33 10.20 -4.44
N GLY A 13 -22.09 9.68 -5.66
CA GLY A 13 -23.07 9.66 -6.74
C GLY A 13 -23.21 11.04 -7.38
N LEU A 14 -22.66 11.20 -8.59
CA LEU A 14 -22.76 12.46 -9.32
C LEU A 14 -24.14 12.59 -9.97
N THR A 15 -24.74 13.78 -9.88
CA THR A 15 -26.00 14.13 -10.55
C THR A 15 -25.79 15.22 -11.60
N ASP A 16 -26.68 15.29 -12.57
CA ASP A 16 -26.72 16.36 -13.57
C ASP A 16 -27.33 17.66 -12.98
N SER A 17 -27.45 18.68 -13.83
CA SER A 17 -28.05 19.97 -13.45
C SER A 17 -29.55 19.91 -13.13
N ALA A 18 -30.23 18.81 -13.48
CA ALA A 18 -31.63 18.55 -13.14
C ALA A 18 -31.77 17.71 -11.85
N GLY A 19 -30.66 17.21 -11.30
CA GLY A 19 -30.63 16.36 -10.11
C GLY A 19 -30.74 14.86 -10.41
N ASP A 20 -30.73 14.47 -11.69
CA ASP A 20 -30.77 13.07 -12.10
C ASP A 20 -29.37 12.45 -12.03
N PRO A 21 -29.22 11.17 -11.65
CA PRO A 21 -27.92 10.52 -11.56
C PRO A 21 -27.23 10.48 -12.93
N LEU A 22 -25.93 10.76 -12.94
CA LEU A 22 -25.12 10.86 -14.16
C LEU A 22 -24.75 9.47 -14.70
N ASN A 23 -25.76 8.81 -15.27
CA ASN A 23 -25.65 7.48 -15.85
C ASN A 23 -24.64 7.47 -17.02
N GLN A 24 -23.58 6.66 -16.91
CA GLN A 24 -22.49 6.57 -17.90
C GLN A 24 -21.76 7.91 -18.16
N GLY A 25 -21.80 8.84 -17.21
CA GLY A 25 -20.94 10.03 -17.25
C GLY A 25 -19.46 9.65 -17.30
N LYS A 26 -18.64 10.55 -17.85
CA LYS A 26 -17.19 10.37 -17.94
C LYS A 26 -16.48 11.37 -17.04
N VAL A 27 -15.51 10.88 -16.27
CA VAL A 27 -14.69 11.69 -15.39
C VAL A 27 -13.25 11.63 -15.84
N TYR A 28 -12.71 12.78 -16.21
CA TYR A 28 -11.35 12.94 -16.65
C TYR A 28 -10.50 13.47 -15.50
N PHE A 29 -9.34 12.85 -15.30
CA PHE A 29 -8.36 13.28 -14.31
C PHE A 29 -7.15 13.88 -15.02
N TYR A 30 -6.98 15.19 -14.92
CA TYR A 30 -5.85 15.91 -15.50
C TYR A 30 -4.81 16.28 -14.44
N ALA A 31 -3.58 16.51 -14.89
CA ALA A 31 -2.60 17.26 -14.11
C ALA A 31 -3.10 18.69 -13.86
N THR A 32 -2.37 19.46 -13.05
CA THR A 32 -2.73 20.85 -12.72
C THR A 32 -2.73 21.80 -13.93
N ASP A 33 -2.25 21.34 -15.09
CA ASP A 33 -2.33 22.05 -16.36
C ASP A 33 -3.72 21.93 -17.05
N GLY A 34 -4.62 21.09 -16.52
CA GLY A 34 -5.97 20.91 -17.02
C GLY A 34 -6.08 20.22 -18.38
N SER A 35 -4.97 19.71 -18.94
CA SER A 35 -4.92 19.16 -20.31
C SER A 35 -4.19 17.82 -20.40
N THR A 36 -3.20 17.57 -19.54
CA THR A 36 -2.46 16.32 -19.53
C THR A 36 -3.19 15.29 -18.68
N LEU A 37 -3.63 14.17 -19.26
CA LEU A 37 -4.25 13.09 -18.49
C LEU A 37 -3.24 12.51 -17.50
N LYS A 38 -3.65 12.42 -16.24
CA LYS A 38 -2.84 11.88 -15.15
C LYS A 38 -3.37 10.49 -14.77
N THR A 39 -2.47 9.59 -14.41
CA THR A 39 -2.83 8.22 -14.04
C THR A 39 -3.65 8.20 -12.75
N VAL A 40 -4.62 7.29 -12.71
CA VAL A 40 -5.44 6.97 -11.55
C VAL A 40 -5.49 5.45 -11.39
N TRP A 41 -5.86 4.95 -10.21
CA TRP A 41 -5.76 3.52 -9.85
C TRP A 41 -7.10 2.94 -9.41
N VAL A 42 -7.29 1.64 -9.60
CA VAL A 42 -8.47 0.90 -9.10
C VAL A 42 -8.32 0.47 -7.64
N ASP A 43 -7.10 0.52 -7.10
CA ASP A 43 -6.75 0.11 -5.74
C ASP A 43 -5.95 1.19 -5.01
N SER A 44 -5.92 1.10 -3.67
CA SER A 44 -5.16 2.00 -2.81
C SER A 44 -3.66 1.74 -2.85
N GLU A 45 -3.22 0.57 -3.29
CA GLU A 45 -1.82 0.15 -3.31
C GLU A 45 -1.05 0.65 -4.55
N LYS A 46 -1.77 1.19 -5.53
CA LYS A 46 -1.29 1.61 -6.87
C LYS A 46 -0.77 0.44 -7.71
N GLU A 47 -1.30 -0.76 -7.51
CA GLU A 47 -0.89 -1.96 -8.25
C GLU A 47 -1.47 -1.97 -9.66
N THR A 48 -2.72 -1.52 -9.81
CA THR A 48 -3.45 -1.56 -11.08
C THR A 48 -3.91 -0.17 -11.50
N SER A 49 -3.40 0.29 -12.65
CA SER A 49 -3.85 1.53 -13.27
C SER A 49 -5.26 1.39 -13.86
N SER A 50 -6.11 2.39 -13.67
CA SER A 50 -7.43 2.47 -14.29
C SER A 50 -7.41 3.25 -15.60
N ALA A 51 -8.46 3.09 -16.40
CA ALA A 51 -8.69 3.89 -17.59
C ALA A 51 -9.03 5.35 -17.21
N ASN A 52 -8.53 6.30 -17.98
CA ASN A 52 -8.85 7.72 -17.87
C ASN A 52 -9.26 8.21 -19.27
N PRO A 53 -10.55 8.50 -19.51
CA PRO A 53 -11.60 8.78 -18.54
C PRO A 53 -12.18 7.57 -17.80
N VAL A 54 -12.60 7.80 -16.55
CA VAL A 54 -13.37 6.87 -15.74
C VAL A 54 -14.84 6.98 -16.15
N THR A 55 -15.49 5.85 -16.45
CA THR A 55 -16.92 5.82 -16.78
C THR A 55 -17.72 5.49 -15.52
N LEU A 56 -18.74 6.30 -15.22
CA LEU A 56 -19.61 6.12 -14.07
C LEU A 56 -20.65 5.02 -14.31
N THR A 57 -21.07 4.36 -13.24
CA THR A 57 -22.17 3.39 -13.24
C THR A 57 -23.53 4.07 -13.42
N ALA A 58 -24.60 3.28 -13.55
CA ALA A 58 -25.96 3.80 -13.75
C ALA A 58 -26.49 4.71 -12.63
N GLY A 59 -25.88 4.64 -11.44
CA GLY A 59 -26.18 5.53 -10.31
C GLY A 59 -25.27 6.75 -10.20
N GLY A 60 -24.38 7.01 -11.18
CA GLY A 60 -23.41 8.11 -11.12
C GLY A 60 -22.21 7.83 -10.20
N PHE A 61 -21.99 6.56 -9.82
CA PHE A 61 -20.89 6.16 -8.95
C PHE A 61 -19.65 5.75 -9.76
N GLY A 62 -18.47 6.08 -9.24
CA GLY A 62 -17.18 5.57 -9.71
C GLY A 62 -16.25 5.32 -8.54
N GLU A 63 -15.59 4.16 -8.53
CA GLU A 63 -14.54 3.85 -7.55
C GLU A 63 -13.18 4.03 -8.22
N ILE A 64 -12.43 5.01 -7.74
CA ILE A 64 -11.10 5.31 -8.23
C ILE A 64 -10.26 5.92 -7.11
N PHE A 65 -8.96 5.67 -7.18
CA PHE A 65 -7.96 6.16 -6.27
C PHE A 65 -6.99 7.09 -6.99
N ALA A 66 -6.60 8.17 -6.33
CA ALA A 66 -5.71 9.21 -6.86
C ALA A 66 -4.64 9.60 -5.83
N ASP A 67 -3.49 10.07 -6.32
CA ASP A 67 -2.36 10.52 -5.49
C ASP A 67 -1.73 11.82 -6.02
N GLY A 68 -1.72 12.84 -5.16
CA GLY A 68 -1.29 14.20 -5.45
C GLY A 68 -2.45 15.11 -5.91
N THR A 69 -2.09 16.21 -6.58
CA THR A 69 -3.07 17.21 -7.05
C THR A 69 -3.53 16.91 -8.49
N TYR A 70 -4.83 17.05 -8.73
CA TYR A 70 -5.50 16.80 -10.01
C TYR A 70 -6.51 17.91 -10.33
N THR A 71 -6.77 18.08 -11.61
CA THR A 71 -7.95 18.79 -12.12
C THR A 71 -8.94 17.76 -12.63
N VAL A 72 -10.12 17.70 -12.02
CA VAL A 72 -11.16 16.71 -12.34
C VAL A 72 -12.23 17.36 -13.22
N LYS A 73 -12.47 16.79 -14.39
CA LYS A 73 -13.51 17.26 -15.32
C LYS A 73 -14.57 16.19 -15.51
N ILE A 74 -15.81 16.53 -15.18
CA ILE A 74 -16.97 15.64 -15.27
C ILE A 74 -17.76 16.03 -16.52
N THR A 75 -18.03 15.04 -17.37
CA THR A 75 -18.89 15.19 -18.55
C THR A 75 -20.04 14.19 -18.50
N ASP A 76 -21.15 14.50 -19.17
CA ASP A 76 -22.22 13.54 -19.43
C ASP A 76 -21.78 12.45 -20.44
N SER A 77 -22.69 11.53 -20.74
CA SER A 77 -22.48 10.46 -21.72
C SER A 77 -22.27 10.99 -23.14
N ASP A 78 -22.82 12.17 -23.46
CA ASP A 78 -22.75 12.83 -24.77
C ASP A 78 -21.51 13.74 -24.92
N GLY A 79 -20.74 13.92 -23.85
CA GLY A 79 -19.48 14.70 -23.80
C GLY A 79 -19.64 16.16 -23.38
N ALA A 80 -20.83 16.61 -22.97
CA ALA A 80 -21.02 17.96 -22.43
C ALA A 80 -20.41 18.06 -21.03
N THR A 81 -19.69 19.15 -20.75
CA THR A 81 -19.04 19.35 -19.46
C THR A 81 -20.06 19.83 -18.43
N ILE A 82 -20.22 19.08 -17.34
CA ILE A 82 -21.09 19.44 -16.22
C ILE A 82 -20.33 20.27 -15.21
N GLN A 83 -19.14 19.80 -14.84
CA GLN A 83 -18.36 20.41 -13.77
C GLN A 83 -16.87 20.22 -14.02
N THR A 84 -16.10 21.25 -13.69
CA THR A 84 -14.64 21.16 -13.60
C THR A 84 -14.23 21.59 -12.21
N ILE A 85 -13.42 20.77 -11.54
CA ILE A 85 -12.90 21.02 -10.21
C ILE A 85 -11.39 21.06 -10.31
N GLU A 86 -10.82 22.23 -10.10
CA GLU A 86 -9.40 22.45 -10.20
C GLU A 86 -8.72 22.25 -8.84
N ASN A 87 -7.44 21.88 -8.87
CA ASN A 87 -6.58 21.79 -7.69
C ASN A 87 -7.07 20.85 -6.57
N MET A 88 -7.83 19.80 -6.92
CA MET A 88 -8.21 18.75 -5.96
C MET A 88 -6.98 17.99 -5.52
N THR A 89 -6.69 18.00 -4.22
CA THR A 89 -5.50 17.35 -3.66
C THR A 89 -5.89 16.07 -2.93
N PHE A 90 -5.36 14.95 -3.42
CA PHE A 90 -5.50 13.63 -2.83
C PHE A 90 -4.16 13.28 -2.19
N THR A 91 -3.97 13.76 -0.96
CA THR A 91 -2.83 13.34 -0.14
C THR A 91 -3.22 12.06 0.59
N PRO A 92 -2.73 10.89 0.18
CA PRO A 92 -2.82 9.72 1.02
C PRO A 92 -2.16 10.02 2.36
N SER A 93 -2.73 9.55 3.46
CA SER A 93 -1.92 9.44 4.68
C SER A 93 -0.75 8.54 4.32
N ALA A 94 0.48 9.05 4.43
CA ALA A 94 1.64 8.17 4.39
C ALA A 94 1.35 7.04 5.37
N ALA A 95 1.42 5.78 4.91
CA ALA A 95 1.38 4.64 5.82
C ALA A 95 2.37 4.96 6.95
N ALA A 96 1.91 4.91 8.20
CA ALA A 96 2.72 5.31 9.34
C ALA A 96 4.08 4.63 9.21
N THR A 97 5.13 5.40 8.92
CA THR A 97 6.48 4.85 8.85
C THR A 97 6.96 4.76 10.29
N THR A 98 6.40 3.82 11.04
CA THR A 98 6.92 3.48 12.36
C THR A 98 8.36 3.01 12.16
N ASN A 99 9.27 3.49 12.98
CA ASN A 99 10.66 3.03 12.94
C ASN A 99 10.77 1.54 13.33
N GLU A 100 9.71 1.02 13.97
CA GLU A 100 9.53 -0.38 14.33
C GLU A 100 8.44 -1.00 13.45
N ILE A 101 8.73 -2.15 12.86
CA ILE A 101 7.86 -2.94 11.98
C ILE A 101 7.63 -4.28 12.71
N ASP A 102 6.37 -4.63 13.00
CA ASP A 102 6.05 -5.96 13.52
C ASP A 102 6.09 -6.95 12.36
N ALA A 103 6.96 -7.96 12.41
CA ALA A 103 6.97 -8.98 11.36
C ALA A 103 5.66 -9.80 11.33
N SER A 104 4.91 -9.87 12.44
CA SER A 104 3.68 -10.68 12.54
C SER A 104 2.46 -10.03 11.92
N ASP A 105 2.53 -8.73 11.64
CA ASP A 105 1.54 -8.01 10.85
C ASP A 105 1.64 -8.35 9.35
N PHE A 106 2.71 -9.03 8.93
CA PHE A 106 2.95 -9.41 7.54
C PHE A 106 2.76 -10.92 7.37
N GLY A 107 2.02 -11.32 6.34
CA GLY A 107 1.72 -12.72 6.05
C GLY A 107 0.61 -13.30 6.91
N THR A 108 0.39 -14.61 6.79
CA THR A 108 -0.67 -15.35 7.51
C THR A 108 -0.12 -16.26 8.61
N ALA A 109 1.20 -16.34 8.76
CA ALA A 109 1.91 -17.22 9.68
C ALA A 109 3.24 -16.59 10.13
N THR A 110 3.82 -17.09 11.22
CA THR A 110 5.13 -16.66 11.73
C THR A 110 6.26 -17.43 11.01
N ASP A 111 6.53 -17.05 9.76
CA ASP A 111 7.48 -17.72 8.86
C ASP A 111 8.49 -16.76 8.20
N ASP A 112 9.38 -17.30 7.35
CA ASP A 112 10.37 -16.52 6.60
C ASP A 112 9.75 -15.55 5.58
N ASN A 113 8.55 -15.86 5.06
CA ASN A 113 7.83 -14.98 4.14
C ASN A 113 7.33 -13.72 4.86
N ALA A 114 6.77 -13.87 6.06
CA ALA A 114 6.39 -12.75 6.92
C ALA A 114 7.56 -11.80 7.19
N ILE A 115 8.73 -12.34 7.54
CA ILE A 115 9.95 -11.53 7.77
C ILE A 115 10.41 -10.85 6.48
N SER A 116 10.37 -11.55 5.34
CA SER A 116 10.76 -10.99 4.04
C SER A 116 9.86 -9.83 3.59
N LEU A 117 8.55 -9.95 3.82
CA LEU A 117 7.57 -8.90 3.56
C LEU A 117 7.78 -7.70 4.48
N ALA A 118 8.05 -7.93 5.77
CA ALA A 118 8.38 -6.89 6.73
C ALA A 118 9.65 -6.12 6.31
N ILE A 119 10.71 -6.81 5.88
CA ILE A 119 11.93 -6.18 5.33
C ILE A 119 11.62 -5.37 4.08
N THR A 120 10.78 -5.90 3.18
CA THR A 120 10.38 -5.20 1.95
C THR A 120 9.61 -3.92 2.27
N SER A 121 8.75 -3.95 3.30
CA SER A 121 7.99 -2.79 3.74
C SER A 121 8.89 -1.64 4.23
N ALA A 122 10.08 -1.94 4.74
CA ALA A 122 11.08 -0.95 5.13
C ALA A 122 11.57 -0.10 3.95
N SER A 123 11.34 -0.53 2.70
CA SER A 123 11.60 0.24 1.48
C SER A 123 13.04 0.78 1.38
N GLY A 124 14.01 0.05 1.93
CA GLY A 124 15.43 0.44 1.96
C GLY A 124 15.83 1.47 3.02
N ALA A 125 14.89 1.92 3.87
CA ALA A 125 15.21 2.77 5.01
C ALA A 125 15.80 1.96 6.18
N ASP A 126 16.50 2.64 7.08
CA ASP A 126 16.94 2.07 8.35
C ASP A 126 15.72 1.83 9.26
N ARG A 127 15.42 0.56 9.57
CA ARG A 127 14.24 0.16 10.34
C ARG A 127 14.54 -0.96 11.31
N THR A 128 13.79 -1.01 12.40
CA THR A 128 13.76 -2.12 13.34
C THR A 128 12.61 -3.05 12.99
N VAL A 129 12.90 -4.28 12.59
CA VAL A 129 11.88 -5.33 12.42
C VAL A 129 11.87 -6.14 13.70
N PHE A 130 10.76 -6.10 14.45
CA PHE A 130 10.64 -6.90 15.66
C PHE A 130 9.84 -8.17 15.41
N LEU A 131 10.27 -9.24 16.08
CA LEU A 131 9.65 -10.55 16.04
C LEU A 131 8.81 -10.71 17.31
N SER A 132 7.50 -10.79 17.14
CA SER A 132 6.55 -11.08 18.21
C SER A 132 6.80 -12.46 18.84
N PRO A 133 6.41 -12.68 20.12
CA PRO A 133 6.68 -13.92 20.85
C PRO A 133 6.11 -15.13 20.12
N GLY A 134 6.94 -16.15 19.90
CA GLY A 134 6.56 -17.32 19.11
C GLY A 134 7.71 -17.95 18.36
N ASN A 135 7.38 -19.04 17.65
CA ASN A 135 8.30 -19.71 16.73
C ASN A 135 8.22 -19.08 15.34
N TRP A 136 9.36 -18.59 14.86
CA TRP A 136 9.54 -18.08 13.51
C TRP A 136 10.23 -19.15 12.66
N SER A 137 9.46 -19.86 11.83
CA SER A 137 10.01 -20.96 11.02
C SER A 137 10.69 -20.41 9.77
N ILE A 138 11.99 -20.66 9.65
CA ILE A 138 12.79 -20.31 8.47
C ILE A 138 12.90 -21.55 7.59
N SER A 139 11.99 -21.66 6.62
CA SER A 139 11.88 -22.79 5.69
C SER A 139 12.68 -22.58 4.40
N ASP A 140 13.02 -21.34 4.08
CA ASP A 140 13.89 -20.95 2.97
C ASP A 140 15.05 -20.04 3.40
N ASN A 141 16.03 -19.84 2.50
CA ASN A 141 17.19 -18.99 2.79
C ASN A 141 16.73 -17.54 2.97
N LEU A 142 16.99 -16.97 4.14
CA LEU A 142 16.55 -15.62 4.50
C LEU A 142 17.77 -14.73 4.74
N THR A 143 17.79 -13.54 4.14
CA THR A 143 18.84 -12.55 4.36
C THR A 143 18.25 -11.28 4.96
N ILE A 144 18.68 -10.94 6.16
CA ILE A 144 18.40 -9.66 6.80
C ILE A 144 19.47 -8.66 6.32
N PRO A 145 19.08 -7.60 5.58
CA PRO A 145 20.03 -6.65 5.02
C PRO A 145 20.62 -5.72 6.10
N SER A 146 21.69 -5.00 5.76
CA SER A 146 22.47 -4.19 6.71
C SER A 146 21.70 -3.01 7.32
N ASN A 147 20.69 -2.50 6.61
CA ASN A 147 19.82 -1.41 7.04
C ASN A 147 18.71 -1.87 8.02
N ILE A 148 18.65 -3.16 8.36
CA ILE A 148 17.61 -3.69 9.24
C ILE A 148 18.19 -4.09 10.59
N ASN A 149 17.58 -3.60 11.66
CA ASN A 149 17.78 -4.09 13.01
C ASN A 149 16.72 -5.15 13.31
N ILE A 150 17.10 -6.41 13.48
CA ILE A 150 16.14 -7.46 13.84
C ILE A 150 16.07 -7.61 15.36
N LYS A 151 14.88 -7.40 15.93
CA LYS A 151 14.65 -7.36 17.37
C LYS A 151 13.78 -8.51 17.83
N TYR A 152 14.29 -9.36 18.71
CA TYR A 152 13.55 -10.48 19.27
C TYR A 152 12.85 -10.04 20.55
N ILE A 153 11.51 -10.05 20.57
CA ILE A 153 10.76 -9.79 21.81
C ILE A 153 10.90 -11.00 22.76
N PHE A 154 10.72 -10.82 24.06
CA PHE A 154 10.74 -11.91 25.04
C PHE A 154 9.77 -13.04 24.64
N GLY A 155 10.31 -14.24 24.39
CA GLY A 155 9.58 -15.41 23.91
C GLY A 155 9.68 -15.67 22.40
N ALA A 156 10.28 -14.78 21.61
CA ALA A 156 10.52 -14.98 20.19
C ALA A 156 11.79 -15.82 19.94
N TYR A 157 11.68 -16.82 19.07
CA TYR A 157 12.83 -17.58 18.58
C TYR A 157 12.61 -17.99 17.13
N THR A 158 13.69 -18.10 16.38
CA THR A 158 13.70 -18.57 14.99
C THR A 158 14.15 -20.02 14.94
N THR A 159 13.39 -20.87 14.22
CA THR A 159 13.76 -22.26 13.95
C THR A 159 14.16 -22.39 12.49
N ILE A 160 15.43 -22.70 12.24
CA ILE A 160 16.01 -22.81 10.90
C ILE A 160 15.91 -24.27 10.44
N ALA A 161 15.24 -24.49 9.30
CA ALA A 161 15.11 -25.81 8.72
C ALA A 161 16.45 -26.35 8.22
N SER A 162 16.60 -27.68 8.19
CA SER A 162 17.84 -28.33 7.77
C SER A 162 18.24 -27.92 6.35
N GLY A 163 19.51 -27.53 6.18
CA GLY A 163 20.06 -27.10 4.89
C GLY A 163 19.63 -25.69 4.45
N LYS A 164 19.05 -24.89 5.36
CA LYS A 164 18.69 -23.50 5.14
C LYS A 164 19.59 -22.57 5.94
N THR A 165 19.77 -21.35 5.47
CA THR A 165 20.64 -20.37 6.11
C THR A 165 19.88 -19.07 6.38
N LEU A 166 19.98 -18.59 7.62
CA LEU A 166 19.61 -17.24 8.01
C LEU A 166 20.87 -16.37 8.04
N THR A 167 20.98 -15.44 7.11
CA THR A 167 22.10 -14.49 7.02
C THR A 167 21.67 -13.16 7.61
N ILE A 168 22.40 -12.66 8.61
CA ILE A 168 22.11 -11.36 9.24
C ILE A 168 23.26 -10.40 8.97
N ASN A 169 23.07 -9.50 8.00
CA ASN A 169 24.04 -8.45 7.67
C ASN A 169 23.80 -7.16 8.48
N GLY A 170 22.63 -7.05 9.08
CA GLY A 170 22.22 -5.93 9.92
C GLY A 170 22.61 -6.10 11.38
N THR A 171 21.90 -5.40 12.26
CA THR A 171 22.10 -5.51 13.71
C THR A 171 21.06 -6.43 14.32
N ILE A 172 21.39 -7.06 15.44
CA ILE A 172 20.49 -7.93 16.19
C ILE A 172 20.29 -7.35 17.59
N ASP A 173 19.03 -7.22 18.01
CA ASP A 173 18.66 -6.93 19.39
C ASP A 173 17.95 -8.16 19.94
N ALA A 174 18.54 -8.80 20.95
CA ALA A 174 18.05 -10.06 21.47
C ALA A 174 18.18 -10.15 22.98
N PRO A 175 17.20 -10.79 23.64
CA PRO A 175 17.24 -11.08 25.07
C PRO A 175 18.27 -12.18 25.40
N LEU A 176 18.60 -12.32 26.70
CA LEU A 176 19.59 -13.26 27.23
C LEU A 176 19.10 -14.73 27.26
N TYR A 177 18.56 -15.24 26.16
CA TYR A 177 18.24 -16.66 25.97
C TYR A 177 18.51 -17.10 24.52
N ASN A 178 18.50 -18.41 24.28
CA ASN A 178 18.78 -18.94 22.94
C ASN A 178 17.61 -18.64 21.96
N ILE A 179 17.86 -17.71 21.04
CA ILE A 179 16.91 -17.26 20.00
C ILE A 179 16.98 -18.08 18.71
N PHE A 180 18.04 -18.86 18.49
CA PHE A 180 18.22 -19.68 17.30
C PHE A 180 18.06 -21.16 17.63
N ARG A 181 17.22 -21.84 16.86
CA ARG A 181 16.96 -23.27 16.96
C ARG A 181 16.99 -23.90 15.58
N GLY A 182 17.08 -25.23 15.54
CA GLY A 182 17.02 -25.98 14.29
C GLY A 182 18.32 -26.71 13.97
N SER A 183 18.35 -27.33 12.80
CA SER A 183 19.47 -28.14 12.29
C SER A 183 20.08 -27.58 10.99
N GLY A 184 19.67 -26.37 10.62
CA GLY A 184 20.22 -25.60 9.50
C GLY A 184 21.45 -24.80 9.90
#